data_AF-A0A7J4FBR8-F1
#
_entry.id   AF-A0A7J4FBR8-F1
#
_cell.length_a   1.000
_cell.length_b   1.000
_cell.length_c   1.000
_cell.angle_alpha   90.00
_cell.angle_beta   90.00
_cell.angle_gamma   90.00
#
_symmetry.space_group_name_H-M   'P 1'
#
loop_
_entity.id
_entity.type
_entity.pdbx_description
1 polymer ?
#
loop_
_entity_poly.entity_id
_entity_poly.type
_entity_poly.pdbx_seq_one_letter_code
_entity_poly.pdbx_strand_id
1 'polypeptide(L)'
;MRYSLENLTQTEKQKVSYKLFGKKAGRRRYLGLVERCGGRRLGRGCFLVPKADAGEALSTLREHGVRHQTTEVYMCPAEDPVASFKRFYRSLQSCSRR
;
A
#
# COMPACT_ATOMS: atom_id res chain seq x y z
N MET A 1 -2.46 0.45 -4.75
CA MET A 1 -3.56 0.07 -3.84
C MET A 1 -3.80 1.15 -2.81
N ARG A 2 -5.06 1.57 -2.65
CA ARG A 2 -5.51 2.47 -1.59
C ARG A 2 -6.32 1.67 -0.56
N TYR A 3 -6.13 1.93 0.73
CA TYR A 3 -6.86 1.27 1.80
C TYR A 3 -7.23 2.28 2.90
N SER A 4 -8.40 2.10 3.52
CA SER A 4 -8.86 2.89 4.66
C SER A 4 -8.96 2.01 5.91
N LEU A 5 -8.29 2.44 6.98
CA LEU A 5 -8.38 1.80 8.29
C LEU A 5 -9.43 2.45 9.20
N GLU A 6 -10.24 3.38 8.70
CA GLU A 6 -11.13 4.22 9.53
C GLU A 6 -12.10 3.40 10.41
N ASN A 7 -12.61 2.30 9.87
CA ASN A 7 -13.60 1.43 10.52
C ASN A 7 -13.00 0.43 11.51
N LEU A 8 -11.68 0.45 11.72
CA LEU A 8 -11.00 -0.48 12.63
C LEU A 8 -10.77 0.13 14.00
N THR A 9 -10.77 -0.71 15.03
CA THR A 9 -10.33 -0.33 16.37
C THR A 9 -8.85 0.06 16.37
N GLN A 10 -8.40 0.83 17.36
CA GLN A 10 -7.00 1.27 17.43
C GLN A 10 -6.01 0.09 17.46
N THR A 11 -6.39 -1.01 18.12
CA THR A 11 -5.59 -2.24 18.19
C THR A 11 -5.47 -2.91 16.82
N GLU A 12 -6.56 -2.99 16.06
CA GLU A 12 -6.56 -3.57 14.72
C GLU A 12 -5.79 -2.71 13.72
N LYS A 13 -5.93 -1.38 13.80
CA LYS A 13 -5.12 -0.42 13.02
C LYS A 13 -3.63 -0.70 13.17
N GLN A 14 -3.18 -0.91 14.41
CA GLN A 14 -1.77 -1.25 14.67
C GLN A 14 -1.39 -2.62 14.12
N LYS A 15 -2.21 -3.65 14.32
CA LYS A 15 -1.94 -5.01 13.79
C LYS A 15 -1.79 -4.99 12.27
N VAL A 16 -2.72 -4.35 11.56
CA VAL A 16 -2.69 -4.22 10.11
C VAL A 16 -1.45 -3.42 9.67
N SER A 17 -1.16 -2.31 10.33
CA SER A 17 0.03 -1.50 10.01
C SER A 17 1.33 -2.28 10.17
N TYR A 18 1.47 -3.08 11.24
CA TYR A 18 2.67 -3.89 11.45
C TYR A 18 2.75 -5.07 10.47
N LYS A 19 1.63 -5.70 10.11
CA LYS A 19 1.61 -6.77 9.10
C LYS A 19 2.02 -6.23 7.72
N LEU A 20 1.52 -5.05 7.35
CA LEU A 20 1.80 -4.44 6.03
C LEU A 20 3.20 -3.83 5.92
N PHE A 21 3.64 -3.02 6.88
CA PHE A 21 4.88 -2.25 6.79
C PHE A 21 5.99 -2.75 7.71
N GLY A 22 5.68 -3.74 8.55
CA GLY A 22 6.63 -4.27 9.51
C GLY A 22 6.74 -3.39 10.74
N LYS A 23 7.74 -3.72 11.57
CA LYS A 23 8.03 -3.02 12.82
C LYS A 23 9.53 -3.00 13.04
N LYS A 24 10.03 -1.89 13.58
CA LYS A 24 11.37 -1.83 14.16
C LYS A 24 11.27 -2.13 15.66
N ALA A 25 12.02 -3.12 16.14
CA ALA A 25 12.11 -3.45 17.56
C ALA A 25 13.59 -3.48 17.96
N GLY A 26 14.04 -2.43 18.64
CA GLY A 26 15.45 -2.22 18.98
C GLY A 26 16.33 -2.18 17.73
N ARG A 27 17.29 -3.11 17.66
CA ARG A 27 18.20 -3.27 16.51
C ARG A 27 17.63 -4.15 15.38
N ARG A 28 16.53 -4.87 15.60
CA ARG A 28 15.91 -5.75 14.60
C ARG A 28 14.84 -5.00 13.82
N ARG A 29 14.87 -5.13 12.50
CA ARG A 29 13.83 -4.63 11.58
C ARG A 29 13.08 -5.84 11.02
N TYR A 30 11.80 -5.93 11.35
CA TYR A 30 10.90 -6.91 10.75
C TYR A 30 10.31 -6.29 9.49
N LEU A 31 10.57 -6.91 8.34
CA LEU A 31 10.01 -6.48 7.07
C LEU A 31 8.51 -6.75 7.04
N GLY A 32 7.74 -5.76 6.60
CA GLY A 32 6.32 -5.93 6.34
C GLY A 32 6.06 -6.64 5.02
N LEU A 33 4.81 -7.10 4.85
CA LEU A 33 4.35 -7.74 3.62
C LEU A 33 4.66 -6.87 2.39
N VAL A 34 4.40 -5.56 2.46
CA VAL A 34 4.65 -4.65 1.32
C VAL A 34 6.12 -4.65 0.91
N GLU A 35 7.06 -4.63 1.86
CA GLU A 35 8.49 -4.66 1.53
C GLU A 35 8.96 -6.05 1.08
N ARG A 36 8.41 -7.12 1.67
CA ARG A 36 8.74 -8.51 1.29
C ARG A 36 8.33 -8.84 -0.13
N CYS A 37 7.18 -8.33 -0.57
CA CYS A 37 6.67 -8.49 -1.94
C CYS A 37 7.33 -7.55 -2.95
N GLY A 38 8.45 -6.89 -2.62
CA GLY A 38 9.10 -5.91 -3.50
C GLY A 38 8.28 -4.63 -3.75
N GLY A 39 7.23 -4.43 -2.96
CA GLY A 39 6.38 -3.26 -3.01
C GLY A 39 6.99 -2.04 -2.33
N ARG A 40 6.35 -0.90 -2.54
CA ARG A 40 6.76 0.39 -1.97
C ARG A 40 5.57 1.11 -1.37
N ARG A 41 5.78 1.71 -0.20
CA ARG A 41 4.78 2.59 0.42
C ARG A 41 4.75 3.93 -0.32
N LEU A 42 3.57 4.32 -0.80
CA LEU A 42 3.37 5.59 -1.50
C LEU A 42 2.98 6.72 -0.55
N GLY A 43 2.33 6.38 0.57
CA GLY A 43 1.90 7.32 1.60
C GLY A 43 1.05 6.65 2.68
N ARG A 44 0.36 7.45 3.50
CA ARG A 44 -0.65 6.94 4.44
C ARG A 44 -1.82 6.36 3.65
N GLY A 45 -2.22 5.12 3.92
CA GLY A 45 -3.35 4.50 3.24
C GLY A 45 -3.10 4.12 1.78
N CYS A 46 -1.85 4.16 1.30
CA CYS A 46 -1.54 3.82 -0.09
C CYS A 46 -0.17 3.15 -0.25
N PHE A 47 -0.13 2.06 -1.00
CA PHE A 47 1.09 1.34 -1.34
C PHE A 47 0.99 0.73 -2.75
N LEU A 48 2.13 0.37 -3.29
CA LEU A 48 2.29 -0.28 -4.57
C LEU A 48 2.95 -1.64 -4.35
N VAL A 49 2.46 -2.65 -5.05
CA VAL A 49 3.02 -4.01 -5.06
C VAL A 49 3.01 -4.51 -6.50
N PRO A 50 3.99 -5.34 -6.90
CA PRO A 50 3.92 -6.08 -8.16
C PRO A 50 2.63 -6.90 -8.23
N LYS A 51 2.07 -7.05 -9.43
CA LYS A 51 0.83 -7.79 -9.64
C LYS A 51 0.94 -9.27 -9.22
N ALA A 52 2.11 -9.88 -9.44
CA ALA A 52 2.38 -11.27 -9.05
C ALA A 52 2.20 -11.51 -7.55
N ASP A 53 2.61 -10.53 -6.72
CA ASP A 53 2.62 -10.64 -5.27
C ASP A 53 1.42 -9.94 -4.59
N ALA A 54 0.53 -9.33 -5.38
CA ALA A 54 -0.61 -8.58 -4.87
C ALA A 54 -1.62 -9.46 -4.11
N GLY A 55 -1.65 -10.76 -4.39
CA GLY A 55 -2.57 -11.71 -3.75
C GLY A 55 -2.40 -11.77 -2.23
N GLU A 56 -1.17 -11.80 -1.72
CA GLU A 56 -0.91 -11.89 -0.28
C GLU A 56 -1.36 -10.61 0.47
N ALA A 57 -1.12 -9.45 -0.15
CA ALA A 57 -1.54 -8.17 0.39
C ALA A 57 -3.07 -8.04 0.42
N LEU A 58 -3.75 -8.50 -0.64
CA LEU A 58 -5.21 -8.53 -0.73
C LEU A 58 -5.84 -9.43 0.32
N SER A 59 -5.31 -10.65 0.49
CA SER A 59 -5.79 -11.59 1.50
C SER A 59 -5.69 -10.99 2.89
N THR A 60 -4.54 -10.37 3.22
CA THR A 60 -4.37 -9.69 4.51
C THR A 60 -5.39 -8.56 4.73
N LEU A 61 -5.65 -7.73 3.70
CA LEU A 61 -6.64 -6.66 3.82
C LEU A 61 -8.07 -7.21 4.00
N ARG A 62 -8.41 -8.31 3.30
CA ARG A 62 -9.70 -8.99 3.40
C ARG A 62 -9.91 -9.64 4.76
N GLU A 63 -8.90 -10.33 5.29
CA GLU A 63 -8.93 -10.95 6.63
C GLU A 63 -9.29 -9.94 7.73
N HIS A 64 -8.81 -8.71 7.60
CA HIS A 64 -9.05 -7.64 8.55
C HIS A 64 -10.27 -6.77 8.19
N GLY A 65 -11.08 -7.13 7.19
CA GLY A 65 -12.27 -6.36 6.81
C GLY A 65 -11.95 -4.94 6.32
N VAL A 66 -10.73 -4.70 5.84
CA VAL A 66 -10.27 -3.36 5.44
C VAL A 66 -10.85 -3.01 4.07
N ARG A 67 -11.53 -1.85 4.00
CA ARG A 67 -11.97 -1.28 2.72
C ARG A 67 -10.76 -0.88 1.91
N HIS A 68 -10.64 -1.43 0.69
CA HIS A 68 -9.52 -1.17 -0.21
C HIS A 68 -10.00 -0.99 -1.65
N GLN A 69 -9.22 -0.22 -2.40
CA GLN A 69 -9.38 0.02 -3.82
C GLN A 69 -8.07 -0.37 -4.52
N THR A 70 -8.18 -1.27 -5.49
CA THR A 70 -7.06 -1.68 -6.32
C THR A 70 -7.09 -0.89 -7.62
N THR A 71 -5.93 -0.40 -8.03
CA THR A 71 -5.74 0.26 -9.32
C THR A 71 -4.50 -0.36 -9.93
N GLU A 72 -4.66 -0.93 -11.11
CA GLU A 72 -3.55 -1.45 -11.89
C GLU A 72 -2.86 -0.29 -12.59
N VAL A 73 -1.54 -0.25 -12.49
CA VAL A 73 -0.73 0.77 -13.15
C VAL A 73 0.39 0.06 -13.88
N TYR A 74 0.47 0.32 -15.18
CA TYR A 74 1.57 -0.13 -16.00
C TYR A 74 2.68 0.90 -15.89
N MET A 75 3.85 0.46 -15.42
CA MET A 75 5.02 1.32 -15.25
C MET A 75 6.07 0.90 -16.25
N CYS A 76 6.64 1.89 -16.94
CA CYS A 76 7.82 1.67 -17.77
C CYS A 76 9.03 1.47 -16.82
N PRO A 77 9.82 0.40 -16.98
CA PRO A 77 10.94 0.09 -16.07
C PRO A 77 12.07 1.14 -16.06
N ALA A 78 12.04 2.11 -16.99
CA ALA A 78 13.03 3.18 -17.08
C ALA A 78 12.84 4.33 -16.07
N GLU A 79 11.73 4.38 -15.34
CA GLU A 79 11.43 5.47 -14.39
C GLU A 79 11.26 4.99 -12.94
N ASP A 80 11.50 5.87 -11.97
CA ASP A 80 11.19 5.56 -10.57
C ASP A 80 9.66 5.35 -10.41
N PRO A 81 9.22 4.16 -9.98
CA PRO A 81 7.81 3.81 -9.95
C PRO A 81 7.00 4.68 -8.98
N VAL A 82 7.63 5.24 -7.94
CA VAL A 82 6.95 6.10 -6.96
C VAL A 82 6.76 7.50 -7.53
N ALA A 83 7.75 8.04 -8.22
CA ALA A 83 7.67 9.34 -8.88
C ALA A 83 6.62 9.35 -10.00
N SER A 84 6.64 8.35 -10.89
CA SER A 84 5.69 8.25 -12.01
C SER A 84 4.26 8.05 -11.50
N PHE A 85 4.04 7.23 -10.46
CA PHE A 85 2.73 7.10 -9.83
C PHE A 85 2.24 8.41 -9.22
N LYS A 86 3.09 9.15 -8.48
CA LYS A 86 2.70 10.43 -7.88
C LYS A 86 2.29 11.46 -8.93
N ARG A 87 2.99 11.49 -10.07
CA ARG A 87 2.67 12.38 -11.19
C ARG A 87 1.32 12.03 -11.81
N PHE A 88 1.09 10.73 -12.08
CA PHE A 88 -0.18 10.23 -12.59
C PHE A 88 -1.34 10.51 -11.63
N TYR A 89 -1.18 10.20 -10.34
CA TYR A 89 -2.25 10.37 -9.34
C TYR A 89 -2.63 11.83 -9.13
N ARG A 90 -1.65 12.76 -9.17
CA ARG A 90 -1.93 14.20 -9.16
C ARG A 90 -2.75 14.63 -10.37
N SER A 91 -2.43 14.11 -11.56
CA SER A 91 -3.19 14.38 -12.78
C SER A 91 -4.64 13.91 -12.69
N LEU A 92 -4.90 12.76 -12.06
CA LEU A 92 -6.26 12.27 -11.83
C LEU A 92 -7.04 13.15 -10.84
N GLN A 93 -6.39 13.61 -9.76
CA GLN A 93 -7.02 14.48 -8.78
C GLN A 93 -7.36 15.87 -9.35
N SER A 94 -6.59 16.38 -10.31
CA SER A 94 -6.91 17.63 -10.99
C SER A 94 -8.11 17.53 -11.94
N CYS A 95 -8.39 16.34 -12.51
CA CYS A 95 -9.56 16.14 -13.37
C CYS A 95 -10.87 15.96 -12.60
N SER A 96 -10.82 15.46 -11.35
CA SER A 96 -12.01 15.19 -10.53
C SER A 96 -12.62 16.42 -9.82
N ARG A 97 -12.17 17.64 -10.17
CA ARG A 97 -12.66 18.93 -9.62
C ARG A 97 -13.50 19.75 -10.63
N ARG A 98 -14.06 19.14 -11.67
CA ARG A 98 -15.06 19.78 -12.54
C ARG A 98 -16.41 19.10 -12.42
#